data_AF-A0A7L0WGX6-F1
#
_entry.id   AF-A0A7L0WGX6-F1
#
_cell.length_a   1.000
_cell.length_b   1.000
_cell.length_c   1.000
_cell.angle_alpha   90.00
_cell.angle_beta   90.00
_cell.angle_gamma   90.00
#
_symmetry.space_group_name_H-M   'P 1'
#
loop_
_entity.id
_entity.type
_entity.pdbx_description
1 polymer ?
#
loop_
_entity_poly.entity_id
_entity_poly.type
_entity_poly.pdbx_seq_one_letter_code
_entity_poly.pdbx_strand_id
1 'polypeptide(L)'
;VKSWADAFGGELYSIVTKYSGSLLLQKKYKDVEPTLKIKEVDGLELVKKFSEQMESMLRRKVEAVEVQPRGLQEGSPLLFDYYNSLLINEKDENDNYVELGDEFILEPNEHFNNLLVNTTYSDIQLPTNVYNK
;
A
#
# COMPACT_ATOMS: atom_id res chain seq x y z
N VAL A 1 -35.88 -20.92 27.34
CA VAL A 1 -34.79 -20.44 26.45
C VAL A 1 -35.16 -19.15 25.73
N LYS A 2 -36.27 -19.07 24.97
CA LYS A 2 -36.72 -17.82 24.32
C LYS A 2 -36.86 -16.62 25.28
N SER A 3 -37.63 -16.75 26.37
CA SER A 3 -37.83 -15.60 27.28
C SER A 3 -36.54 -15.13 27.96
N TRP A 4 -35.58 -16.04 28.17
CA TRP A 4 -34.26 -15.68 28.71
C TRP A 4 -33.44 -14.89 27.68
N ALA A 5 -33.45 -15.31 26.41
CA ALA A 5 -32.77 -14.59 25.34
C ALA A 5 -33.39 -13.20 25.09
N ASP A 6 -34.71 -13.09 25.17
CA ASP A 6 -35.43 -11.81 25.03
C ASP A 6 -35.12 -10.86 26.19
N ALA A 7 -35.11 -11.37 27.43
CA ALA A 7 -34.75 -10.58 28.61
C ALA A 7 -33.30 -10.10 28.56
N PHE A 8 -32.36 -11.01 28.26
CA PHE A 8 -30.94 -10.71 28.17
C PHE A 8 -30.62 -9.73 27.03
N GLY A 9 -31.25 -9.91 25.85
CA GLY A 9 -31.11 -9.00 24.71
C GLY A 9 -31.66 -7.60 25.01
N GLY A 10 -32.78 -7.52 25.73
CA GLY A 10 -33.36 -6.25 26.19
C GLY A 10 -32.45 -5.52 27.18
N GLU A 11 -31.87 -6.24 28.14
CA GLU A 11 -30.91 -5.68 29.09
C GLU A 11 -29.64 -5.16 28.38
N LEU A 12 -29.06 -5.95 27.48
CA LEU A 12 -27.92 -5.52 26.67
C LEU A 12 -28.24 -4.28 25.84
N TYR A 13 -29.39 -4.24 25.17
CA TYR A 13 -29.82 -3.07 24.41
C TYR A 13 -29.97 -1.83 25.30
N SER A 14 -30.50 -1.99 26.51
CA SER A 14 -30.66 -0.89 27.47
C SER A 14 -29.31 -0.34 27.95
N ILE A 15 -28.34 -1.21 28.25
CA ILE A 15 -26.99 -0.84 28.66
C ILE A 15 -26.28 -0.12 27.53
N VAL A 16 -26.29 -0.71 26.33
CA VAL A 16 -25.63 -0.13 25.15
C VAL A 16 -26.26 1.23 24.83
N THR A 17 -27.59 1.35 24.78
CA THR A 17 -28.23 2.63 24.45
C THR A 17 -27.95 3.72 25.49
N LYS A 18 -27.86 3.35 26.78
CA LYS A 18 -27.59 4.30 27.87
C LYS A 18 -26.14 4.76 27.90
N TYR A 19 -25.17 3.86 27.69
CA TYR A 19 -23.75 4.14 27.85
C TYR A 19 -22.99 4.40 26.55
N SER A 20 -23.47 3.92 25.39
CA SER A 20 -22.83 4.17 24.09
C SER A 20 -22.88 5.65 23.69
N GLY A 21 -23.79 6.44 24.25
CA GLY A 21 -23.96 7.85 23.88
C GLY A 21 -24.49 8.06 22.45
N SER A 22 -24.99 7.01 21.78
CA SER A 22 -25.47 7.08 20.39
C SER A 22 -26.59 8.10 20.20
N LEU A 23 -27.51 8.21 21.16
CA LEU A 23 -28.58 9.21 21.16
C LEU A 23 -28.04 10.64 21.30
N LEU A 24 -27.00 10.83 22.12
CA LEU A 24 -26.37 12.13 22.31
C LEU A 24 -25.60 12.56 21.06
N LEU A 25 -24.91 11.61 20.41
CA LEU A 25 -24.23 11.83 19.14
C LEU A 25 -25.23 12.17 18.02
N GLN A 26 -26.33 11.41 17.92
CA GLN A 26 -27.39 11.68 16.94
C GLN A 26 -28.00 13.07 17.14
N LYS A 27 -28.24 13.46 18.40
CA LYS A 27 -28.76 14.79 18.73
C LYS A 27 -27.76 15.89 18.37
N LYS A 28 -26.46 15.69 18.64
CA LYS A 28 -25.41 16.63 18.27
C LYS A 28 -25.35 16.88 16.76
N TYR A 29 -25.40 15.82 15.95
CA TYR A 29 -25.39 15.92 14.48
C TYR A 29 -26.67 16.56 13.91
N LYS A 30 -27.83 16.39 14.57
CA LYS A 30 -29.09 17.01 14.15
C LYS A 30 -29.23 18.47 14.58
N ASP A 31 -28.81 18.81 15.80
CA ASP A 31 -29.16 20.08 16.45
C ASP A 31 -27.98 21.08 16.50
N VAL A 32 -26.73 20.62 16.44
CA VAL A 32 -25.55 21.43 16.85
C VAL A 32 -24.51 21.65 15.75
N GLU A 33 -24.55 20.93 14.62
CA GLU A 33 -23.61 21.12 13.51
C GLU A 33 -24.24 21.82 12.29
N PRO A 34 -24.41 23.15 12.32
CA PRO A 34 -24.81 23.92 11.14
C PRO A 34 -23.74 23.93 10.03
N THR A 35 -22.55 23.41 10.30
CA THR A 35 -21.45 23.25 9.34
C THR A 35 -21.63 22.03 8.44
N LEU A 36 -22.40 21.01 8.86
CA LEU A 36 -22.58 19.78 8.10
C LEU A 36 -23.74 19.94 7.12
N LYS A 37 -23.41 19.81 5.84
CA LYS A 37 -24.39 19.81 4.75
C LYS A 37 -24.55 18.39 4.24
N ILE A 38 -25.78 17.88 4.29
CA ILE A 38 -26.12 16.63 3.62
C ILE A 38 -26.08 16.91 2.12
N LYS A 39 -25.17 16.23 1.41
CA LYS A 39 -25.07 16.28 -0.04
C LYS A 39 -25.56 14.95 -0.59
N GLU A 40 -26.54 14.99 -1.48
CA GLU A 40 -26.94 13.83 -2.24
C GLU A 40 -25.79 13.43 -3.17
N VAL A 41 -25.42 12.15 -3.16
CA VAL A 41 -24.34 11.60 -3.98
C VAL A 41 -24.98 10.71 -5.03
N ASP A 42 -24.84 11.08 -6.30
CA ASP A 42 -25.24 10.24 -7.42
C ASP A 42 -24.21 9.12 -7.63
N GLY A 43 -24.67 7.87 -7.56
CA GLY A 43 -23.83 6.70 -7.79
C GLY A 43 -23.29 6.62 -9.22
N LEU A 44 -24.04 7.09 -10.22
CA LEU A 44 -23.58 7.08 -11.62
C LEU A 44 -22.46 8.10 -11.84
N GLU A 45 -22.59 9.30 -11.28
CA GLU A 45 -21.53 10.32 -11.31
C GLU A 45 -20.26 9.80 -10.62
N LEU A 46 -20.40 9.14 -9.46
CA LEU A 46 -19.26 8.59 -8.72
C LEU A 46 -18.53 7.51 -9.52
N VAL A 47 -19.26 6.57 -10.13
CA VAL A 47 -18.66 5.51 -10.97
C VAL A 47 -17.95 6.12 -12.17
N LYS A 48 -18.54 7.15 -12.79
CA LYS A 48 -17.91 7.83 -13.93
C LYS A 48 -16.61 8.52 -13.52
N LYS A 49 -16.62 9.29 -12.42
CA LYS A 49 -15.42 9.93 -11.87
C LYS A 49 -14.33 8.92 -11.50
N PHE A 50 -14.72 7.80 -10.88
CA PHE A 50 -13.77 6.74 -10.55
C PHE A 50 -13.17 6.11 -11.81
N SER A 51 -13.98 5.85 -12.84
CA SER A 51 -13.51 5.32 -14.12
C SER A 51 -12.52 6.26 -14.79
N GLU A 52 -12.79 7.57 -14.81
CA GLU A 52 -11.86 8.59 -15.35
C GLU A 52 -10.52 8.63 -14.59
N GLN A 53 -10.56 8.53 -13.25
CA GLN A 53 -9.36 8.45 -12.43
C GLN A 53 -8.55 7.18 -12.70
N MET A 54 -9.23 6.05 -12.86
CA MET A 54 -8.60 4.76 -13.18
C MET A 54 -7.99 4.78 -14.58
N GLU A 55 -8.66 5.37 -15.56
CA GLU A 55 -8.13 5.57 -16.92
C GLU A 55 -6.84 6.39 -16.90
N SER A 56 -6.84 7.54 -16.21
CA SER A 56 -5.65 8.39 -16.10
C SER A 56 -4.48 7.66 -15.44
N MET A 57 -4.74 6.88 -14.39
CA MET A 57 -3.73 6.09 -13.70
C MET A 57 -3.16 4.97 -14.60
N LEU A 58 -4.02 4.23 -15.30
CA LEU A 58 -3.59 3.19 -16.23
C LEU A 58 -2.81 3.77 -17.40
N ARG A 59 -3.25 4.89 -17.97
CA ARG A 59 -2.52 5.57 -19.04
C ARG A 59 -1.11 5.96 -18.61
N ARG A 60 -0.95 6.57 -17.42
CA ARG A 60 0.37 6.91 -16.87
C ARG A 60 1.25 5.67 -16.64
N LYS A 61 0.64 4.54 -16.22
CA LYS A 61 1.36 3.26 -16.07
C LYS A 61 1.84 2.73 -17.43
N VAL A 62 1.00 2.79 -18.47
CA VAL A 62 1.38 2.37 -19.83
C VAL A 62 2.48 3.27 -20.40
N GLU A 63 2.35 4.60 -20.25
CA GLU A 63 3.38 5.56 -20.68
C GLU A 63 4.74 5.26 -20.01
N ALA A 64 4.76 4.95 -18.71
CA ALA A 64 5.97 4.55 -18.00
C ALA A 64 6.58 3.24 -18.54
N VAL A 65 5.75 2.24 -18.87
CA VAL A 65 6.18 0.97 -19.46
C VAL A 65 6.71 1.17 -20.88
N GLU A 66 6.13 2.05 -21.69
CA GLU A 66 6.59 2.32 -23.06
C GLU A 66 7.91 3.11 -23.15
N VAL A 67 8.24 3.89 -22.13
CA VAL A 67 9.51 4.63 -22.04
C VAL A 67 10.67 3.69 -21.66
N GLN A 68 10.41 2.68 -20.82
CA GLN A 68 11.42 1.72 -20.36
C GLN A 68 12.21 1.01 -21.48
N PRO A 69 11.60 0.39 -22.51
CA PRO A 69 12.34 -0.33 -23.55
C PRO A 69 13.12 0.60 -24.49
N ARG A 70 12.75 1.89 -24.56
CA ARG A 70 13.47 2.88 -25.38
C ARG A 70 14.83 3.26 -24.80
N GLY A 71 15.06 3.08 -23.50
CA GLY A 71 16.35 3.31 -22.86
C GLY A 71 17.33 2.12 -22.95
N LEU A 72 16.90 0.96 -23.48
CA LEU A 72 17.70 -0.27 -23.54
C LEU A 72 18.43 -0.45 -24.90
N GLN A 73 18.24 0.45 -25.86
CA GLN A 73 18.96 0.34 -27.13
C GLN A 73 20.26 1.13 -27.06
N GLU A 74 21.32 0.44 -27.49
CA GLU A 74 22.71 0.89 -27.68
C GLU A 74 23.62 0.83 -26.44
N GLY A 75 24.46 -0.22 -26.35
CA GLY A 75 25.69 -0.12 -25.57
C GLY A 75 26.37 -1.41 -25.11
N SER A 76 27.15 -2.04 -26.02
CA SER A 76 28.43 -2.76 -25.77
C SER A 76 28.52 -3.90 -24.71
N PRO A 77 29.46 -4.86 -24.84
CA PRO A 77 29.69 -5.87 -23.81
C PRO A 77 30.40 -5.23 -22.60
N LEU A 78 29.61 -4.65 -21.70
CA LEU A 78 30.10 -4.08 -20.44
C LEU A 78 29.89 -5.10 -19.32
N LEU A 79 30.88 -5.21 -18.44
CA LEU A 79 30.74 -5.89 -17.16
C LEU A 79 29.69 -5.10 -16.37
N PHE A 80 28.54 -5.70 -16.11
CA PHE A 80 27.47 -5.06 -15.36
C PHE A 80 27.67 -5.34 -13.88
N ASP A 81 27.92 -4.30 -13.10
CA ASP A 81 27.80 -4.35 -11.64
C ASP A 81 26.35 -4.05 -11.28
N TYR A 82 25.73 -4.95 -10.51
CA TYR A 82 24.35 -4.83 -10.05
C TYR A 82 24.20 -5.43 -8.66
N TYR A 83 23.15 -5.02 -7.95
CA TYR A 83 22.79 -5.57 -6.65
C TYR A 83 21.97 -6.84 -6.83
N ASN A 84 22.45 -7.97 -6.29
CA ASN A 84 21.72 -9.21 -6.30
C ASN A 84 20.73 -9.26 -5.13
N SER A 85 19.44 -9.42 -5.42
CA SER A 85 18.35 -9.45 -4.43
C SER A 85 18.55 -10.46 -3.30
N LEU A 86 19.30 -11.56 -3.53
CA LEU A 86 19.56 -12.57 -2.52
C LEU A 86 20.76 -12.24 -1.63
N LEU A 87 21.78 -11.58 -2.20
CA LEU A 87 23.07 -11.36 -1.54
C LEU A 87 23.16 -9.97 -0.90
N ILE A 88 22.19 -9.08 -1.12
CA ILE A 88 22.19 -7.73 -0.54
C ILE A 88 22.40 -7.77 0.98
N ASN A 89 23.35 -6.96 1.45
CA ASN A 89 23.72 -6.85 2.86
C ASN A 89 24.23 -8.16 3.50
N GLU A 90 24.57 -9.18 2.71
CA GLU A 90 25.25 -10.37 3.22
C GLU A 90 26.74 -10.07 3.47
N LYS A 91 27.25 -10.55 4.61
CA LYS A 91 28.63 -10.41 5.01
C LYS A 91 29.31 -11.77 5.19
N ASP A 92 30.57 -11.84 4.81
CA ASP A 92 31.42 -13.02 5.00
C ASP A 92 31.89 -13.18 6.46
N GLU A 93 32.63 -14.26 6.74
CA GLU A 93 33.22 -14.52 8.07
C GLU A 93 34.22 -13.43 8.53
N ASN A 94 34.67 -12.58 7.61
CA ASN A 94 35.62 -11.49 7.86
C ASN A 94 34.94 -10.11 7.93
N ASP A 95 33.61 -10.06 8.01
CA ASP A 95 32.75 -8.85 8.02
C ASP A 95 32.84 -7.98 6.75
N ASN A 96 33.32 -8.55 5.63
CA ASN A 96 33.29 -7.90 4.31
C ASN A 96 32.01 -8.28 3.56
N TYR A 97 31.50 -7.37 2.73
CA TYR A 97 30.35 -7.65 1.87
C TYR A 97 30.71 -8.67 0.78
N VAL A 98 29.78 -9.58 0.50
CA VAL A 98 29.91 -10.59 -0.56
C VAL A 98 29.85 -9.89 -1.93
N GLU A 99 30.60 -10.39 -2.93
CA GLU A 99 30.54 -9.85 -4.30
C GLU A 99 29.08 -9.84 -4.82
N LEU A 100 28.63 -8.72 -5.40
CA LEU A 100 27.24 -8.43 -5.81
C LEU A 100 26.22 -8.21 -4.66
N GLY A 101 26.65 -8.37 -3.40
CA GLY A 101 25.86 -8.19 -2.20
C GLY A 101 26.12 -6.89 -1.44
N ASP A 102 26.93 -5.99 -2.00
CA ASP A 102 27.34 -4.68 -1.46
C ASP A 102 26.28 -3.94 -0.64
N GLU A 103 26.73 -3.00 0.21
CA GLU A 103 25.85 -2.25 1.12
C GLU A 103 24.64 -1.65 0.40
N PHE A 104 23.46 -2.17 0.76
CA PHE A 104 22.19 -1.77 0.20
C PHE A 104 21.32 -1.14 1.29
N ILE A 105 21.36 0.19 1.37
CA ILE A 105 20.66 0.97 2.39
C ILE A 105 19.15 0.82 2.19
N LEU A 106 18.44 0.36 3.22
CA LEU A 106 16.99 0.19 3.19
C LEU A 106 16.32 1.13 4.19
N GLU A 107 15.33 1.88 3.72
CA GLU A 107 14.57 2.83 4.54
C GLU A 107 13.08 2.47 4.56
N PRO A 108 12.37 2.69 5.68
CA PRO A 108 10.94 2.42 5.75
C PRO A 108 10.16 3.38 4.85
N ASN A 109 9.27 2.85 4.01
CA ASN A 109 8.51 3.67 3.05
C ASN A 109 7.00 3.53 3.21
N GLU A 110 6.30 4.66 3.34
CA GLU A 110 4.83 4.70 3.52
C GLU A 110 4.06 4.11 2.33
N HIS A 111 4.56 4.27 1.10
CA HIS A 111 3.93 3.71 -0.11
C HIS A 111 4.02 2.18 -0.18
N PHE A 112 4.89 1.57 0.62
CA PHE A 112 5.10 0.13 0.71
C PHE A 112 4.72 -0.42 2.10
N ASN A 113 3.73 0.17 2.77
CA ASN A 113 3.28 -0.26 4.11
C ASN A 113 4.40 -0.23 5.18
N ASN A 114 5.29 0.76 5.11
CA ASN A 114 6.46 0.91 5.97
C ASN A 114 7.46 -0.27 5.90
N LEU A 115 7.42 -1.04 4.81
CA LEU A 115 8.47 -2.01 4.51
C LEU A 115 9.78 -1.27 4.20
N LEU A 116 10.89 -1.91 4.57
CA LEU A 116 12.24 -1.45 4.29
C LEU A 116 12.53 -1.64 2.81
N VAL A 117 12.68 -0.53 2.08
CA VAL A 117 12.91 -0.53 0.63
C VAL A 117 14.00 0.46 0.27
N ASN A 118 14.66 0.25 -0.87
CA ASN A 118 15.54 1.24 -1.47
C ASN A 118 14.78 1.96 -2.60
N THR A 119 14.89 3.29 -2.67
CA THR A 119 14.23 4.11 -3.70
C THR A 119 15.22 4.67 -4.74
N THR A 120 16.52 4.49 -4.49
CA THR A 120 17.61 5.02 -5.33
C THR A 120 18.09 3.99 -6.35
N TYR A 121 18.23 2.73 -5.92
CA TYR A 121 18.74 1.64 -6.74
C TYR A 121 17.73 0.50 -6.82
N SER A 122 17.71 -0.18 -7.97
CA SER A 122 16.97 -1.42 -8.16
C SER A 122 17.88 -2.61 -7.92
N ASP A 123 17.33 -3.68 -7.37
CA ASP A 123 17.98 -4.99 -7.28
C ASP A 123 17.60 -5.87 -8.49
N ILE A 124 18.41 -6.89 -8.73
CA ILE A 124 18.19 -7.89 -9.78
C ILE A 124 18.00 -9.25 -9.12
N GLN A 125 16.87 -9.88 -9.42
CA GLN A 125 16.58 -11.24 -9.01
C GLN A 125 16.94 -12.22 -10.13
N LEU A 126 17.86 -13.13 -9.85
CA LEU A 126 18.21 -14.23 -10.73
C LEU A 126 17.59 -15.54 -10.24
N PRO A 127 17.00 -16.36 -11.13
CA PRO A 127 16.58 -17.71 -10.77
C PRO A 127 17.77 -18.54 -10.29
N THR A 128 17.55 -19.43 -9.32
CA THR A 128 18.62 -20.24 -8.70
C THR A 128 19.32 -21.20 -9.66
N ASN A 129 18.79 -21.42 -10.87
CA ASN A 129 19.39 -22.24 -11.92
C ASN A 129 20.25 -21.42 -12.90
N VAL A 130 20.37 -20.10 -12.70
CA VAL A 130 21.17 -19.22 -13.56
C VAL A 130 22.46 -18.86 -12.82
N TYR A 131 23.59 -19.06 -13.51
CA TYR A 131 24.89 -18.70 -13.00
C TYR A 131 25.03 -17.16 -12.93
N ASN A 132 25.45 -16.66 -11.77
CA ASN A 132 25.44 -15.24 -11.44
C ASN A 132 26.76 -14.57 -11.84
N LYS A 133 27.89 -15.26 -11.66
CA LYS A 133 29.23 -14.90 -12.11
C LYS A 133 30.23 -15.96 -11.69
#